data_AF-A0AAU4USL4-F1
#
_entry.id   AF-A0AAU4USL4-F1
#
_cell.length_a   1.000
_cell.length_b   1.000
_cell.length_c   1.000
_cell.angle_alpha   90.00
_cell.angle_beta   90.00
_cell.angle_gamma   90.00
#
_symmetry.space_group_name_H-M   'P 1'
#
loop_
_entity.id
_entity.type
_entity.pdbx_description
1 polymer ?
#
loop_
_entity_poly.entity_id
_entity_poly.type
_entity_poly.pdbx_seq_one_letter_code
_entity_poly.pdbx_strand_id
1 'polypeptide(L)'
;MEGSDYYIPAAILIGAFLLKGPVLVRRWRDPMVRAVSGLLFLGGAGFALAAPPTILVVNKAAGVPNLSAPLVYATLSGFSTWCLVLLAYWREGPGAAAQRQVRWWSWVCAAVVTAIGACFALGDAPVERLQDLDTYYASTPYIREMITVYLAWHFVAAAVMAVTCLRWSKDVDGWLRAGLRTLVGAFALDALFAVLKGTAVGTRWAGGNLDGWSTDLAPGVAGAGALLTAIGFLLPQGERILTSAHQGEAGLSRVRPVPAMKPSRVWGRY
;
A
#
# COMPACT_ATOMS: atom_id res chain seq x y z
N MET A 1 11.40 17.80 0.95
CA MET A 1 10.07 17.48 1.46
C MET A 1 10.02 17.97 2.89
N GLU A 2 9.18 18.94 3.20
CA GLU A 2 8.91 19.26 4.60
C GLU A 2 8.24 18.03 5.22
N GLY A 3 8.54 17.69 6.47
CA GLY A 3 8.01 16.45 7.10
C GLY A 3 6.48 16.35 7.10
N SER A 4 5.78 17.45 6.78
CA SER A 4 4.34 17.57 6.57
C SER A 4 3.81 16.96 5.27
N ASP A 5 4.64 16.78 4.24
CA ASP A 5 4.22 16.24 2.93
C ASP A 5 3.65 14.82 3.05
N TYR A 6 4.04 14.08 4.11
CA TYR A 6 3.55 12.75 4.44
C TYR A 6 2.07 12.73 4.84
N TYR A 7 1.52 13.84 5.33
CA TYR A 7 0.14 13.87 5.80
C TYR A 7 -0.89 13.94 4.67
N ILE A 8 -0.51 14.45 3.49
CA ILE A 8 -1.40 14.50 2.33
C ILE A 8 -1.82 13.08 1.89
N PRO A 9 -0.89 12.16 1.55
CA PRO A 9 -1.26 10.80 1.20
C PRO A 9 -1.88 10.04 2.39
N ALA A 10 -1.45 10.32 3.63
CA ALA A 10 -2.07 9.74 4.81
C ALA A 10 -3.56 10.11 4.92
N ALA A 11 -3.89 11.39 4.80
CA ALA A 11 -5.26 11.89 4.89
C ALA A 11 -6.14 11.34 3.75
N ILE A 12 -5.61 11.24 2.54
CA ILE A 12 -6.33 10.66 1.40
C ILE A 12 -6.67 9.19 1.66
N LEU A 13 -5.69 8.39 2.09
CA LEU A 13 -5.87 6.95 2.31
C LEU A 13 -6.78 6.64 3.51
N ILE A 14 -6.58 7.35 4.63
CA ILE A 14 -7.43 7.23 5.81
C ILE A 14 -8.85 7.75 5.50
N GLY A 15 -8.98 8.86 4.78
CA GLY A 15 -10.28 9.37 4.33
C GLY A 15 -11.02 8.35 3.45
N ALA A 16 -10.33 7.75 2.48
CA ALA A 16 -10.90 6.70 1.63
C ALA A 16 -11.29 5.45 2.43
N PHE A 17 -10.51 5.07 3.45
CA PHE A 17 -10.85 3.99 4.38
C PHE A 17 -12.13 4.30 5.16
N LEU A 18 -12.23 5.50 5.74
CA LEU A 18 -13.40 5.94 6.51
C LEU A 18 -14.67 5.99 5.64
N LEU A 19 -14.57 6.52 4.41
CA LEU A 19 -15.66 6.52 3.44
C LEU A 19 -16.11 5.10 3.05
N LYS A 20 -15.18 4.13 3.02
CA LYS A 20 -15.50 2.71 2.82
C LYS A 20 -15.98 1.99 4.09
N GLY A 21 -15.94 2.63 5.25
CA GLY A 21 -16.37 2.05 6.52
C GLY A 21 -17.74 1.37 6.48
N PRO A 22 -18.80 2.01 5.94
CA PRO A 22 -20.12 1.38 5.85
C PRO A 22 -20.15 0.13 4.97
N VAL A 23 -19.36 0.12 3.88
CA VAL A 23 -19.24 -1.05 2.99
C VAL A 23 -18.46 -2.16 3.68
N LEU A 24 -17.40 -1.83 4.41
CA LEU A 24 -16.63 -2.78 5.21
C LEU A 24 -17.50 -3.43 6.27
N VAL A 25 -18.33 -2.66 7.01
CA VAL A 25 -19.24 -3.22 8.02
C VAL A 25 -20.26 -4.16 7.39
N ARG A 26 -20.87 -3.77 6.25
CA ARG A 26 -21.90 -4.57 5.57
C ARG A 26 -21.34 -5.81 4.88
N ARG A 27 -20.12 -5.75 4.37
CA ARG A 27 -19.47 -6.82 3.57
C ARG A 27 -18.19 -7.33 4.21
N TRP A 28 -18.10 -7.34 5.54
CA TRP A 28 -16.88 -7.72 6.25
C TRP A 28 -16.42 -9.15 5.96
N ARG A 29 -17.33 -10.04 5.52
CA ARG A 29 -17.00 -11.42 5.12
C ARG A 29 -16.36 -11.51 3.73
N ASP A 30 -16.44 -10.46 2.91
CA ASP A 30 -15.82 -10.41 1.59
C ASP A 30 -14.30 -10.20 1.75
N PRO A 31 -13.47 -11.19 1.35
CA PRO A 31 -12.02 -11.09 1.51
C PRO A 31 -11.40 -9.93 0.71
N MET A 32 -12.00 -9.55 -0.42
CA MET A 32 -11.52 -8.45 -1.25
C MET A 32 -11.79 -7.10 -0.58
N VAL A 33 -12.96 -6.94 0.05
CA VAL A 33 -13.30 -5.72 0.82
C VAL A 33 -12.35 -5.58 2.01
N ARG A 34 -12.09 -6.67 2.74
CA ARG A 34 -11.10 -6.67 3.83
C ARG A 34 -9.71 -6.30 3.33
N ALA A 35 -9.29 -6.88 2.21
CA ALA A 35 -7.98 -6.61 1.62
C ALA A 35 -7.82 -5.14 1.29
N VAL A 36 -8.74 -4.57 0.50
CA VAL A 36 -8.68 -3.16 0.14
C VAL A 36 -8.75 -2.24 1.36
N SER A 37 -9.61 -2.54 2.34
CA SER A 37 -9.68 -1.76 3.59
C SER A 37 -8.38 -1.84 4.40
N GLY A 38 -7.74 -3.01 4.46
CA GLY A 38 -6.44 -3.20 5.10
C GLY A 38 -5.34 -2.39 4.42
N LEU A 39 -5.27 -2.39 3.09
CA LEU A 39 -4.33 -1.55 2.33
C LEU A 39 -4.53 -0.06 2.61
N LEU A 40 -5.78 0.42 2.56
CA LEU A 40 -6.07 1.84 2.78
C LEU A 40 -5.70 2.28 4.19
N PHE A 41 -6.06 1.47 5.20
CA PHE A 41 -5.73 1.75 6.59
C PHE A 41 -4.22 1.73 6.83
N LEU A 42 -3.52 0.66 6.45
CA LEU A 42 -2.08 0.52 6.74
C LEU A 42 -1.22 1.42 5.86
N GLY A 43 -1.62 1.71 4.63
CA GLY A 43 -0.96 2.70 3.81
C GLY A 43 -1.05 4.09 4.43
N GLY A 44 -2.26 4.49 4.86
CA GLY A 44 -2.48 5.76 5.54
C GLY A 44 -1.73 5.86 6.88
N ALA A 45 -1.78 4.80 7.68
CA ALA A 45 -1.04 4.70 8.94
C ALA A 45 0.47 4.73 8.70
N GLY A 46 0.98 4.07 7.65
CA GLY A 46 2.39 4.05 7.30
C GLY A 46 2.91 5.46 6.99
N PHE A 47 2.20 6.22 6.16
CA PHE A 47 2.55 7.62 5.89
C PHE A 47 2.47 8.49 7.14
N ALA A 48 1.42 8.35 7.95
CA ALA A 48 1.26 9.13 9.18
C ALA A 48 2.37 8.85 10.19
N LEU A 49 2.70 7.57 10.43
CA LEU A 49 3.72 7.14 11.38
C LEU A 49 5.15 7.44 10.91
N ALA A 50 5.39 7.46 9.59
CA ALA A 50 6.69 7.79 9.02
C ALA A 50 6.97 9.30 8.97
N ALA A 51 5.98 10.15 9.22
CA ALA A 51 6.17 11.60 9.23
C ALA A 51 7.09 12.01 10.40
N PRO A 52 8.18 12.76 10.18
CA PRO A 52 9.09 13.18 11.25
C PRO A 52 8.41 13.86 12.45
N PRO A 53 7.36 14.70 12.27
CA PRO A 53 6.64 15.26 13.41
C PRO A 53 5.88 14.19 14.23
N THR A 54 5.27 13.19 13.58
CA THR A 54 4.61 12.07 14.27
C THR A 54 5.64 11.23 15.02
N ILE A 55 6.78 10.94 14.41
CA ILE A 55 7.87 10.20 15.05
C ILE A 55 8.26 10.87 16.37
N LEU A 56 8.51 12.19 16.33
CA LEU A 56 8.88 12.96 17.51
C LEU A 56 7.80 12.90 18.61
N VAL A 57 6.52 13.01 18.24
CA VAL A 57 5.41 12.94 19.18
C VAL A 57 5.29 11.55 19.81
N VAL A 58 5.40 10.49 19.01
CA VAL A 58 5.30 9.10 19.48
C VAL A 58 6.44 8.77 20.45
N ASN A 59 7.68 9.12 20.08
CA ASN A 59 8.85 8.88 20.93
C ASN A 59 8.72 9.63 22.27
N LYS A 60 8.31 10.91 22.23
CA LYS A 60 8.10 11.72 23.45
C LYS A 60 6.97 11.20 24.32
N ALA A 61 5.84 10.83 23.73
CA ALA A 61 4.67 10.35 24.46
C ALA A 61 4.95 9.01 25.16
N ALA A 62 5.74 8.13 24.55
CA ALA A 62 6.14 6.87 25.14
C ALA A 62 7.34 6.99 26.10
N GLY A 63 8.10 8.09 26.02
CA GLY A 63 9.36 8.25 26.77
C GLY A 63 10.49 7.33 26.29
N VAL A 64 10.33 6.70 25.12
CA VAL A 64 11.30 5.75 24.55
C VAL A 64 11.80 6.31 23.22
N PRO A 65 13.09 6.71 23.13
CA PRO A 65 13.68 7.15 21.87
C PRO A 65 13.51 6.09 20.78
N ASN A 66 13.23 6.52 19.55
CA ASN A 66 13.16 5.65 18.37
C ASN A 66 12.05 4.58 18.37
N LEU A 67 11.11 4.60 19.33
CA LEU A 67 9.99 3.65 19.36
C LEU A 67 9.10 3.70 18.10
N SER A 68 9.07 4.85 17.42
CA SER A 68 8.38 4.98 16.14
C SER A 68 8.92 4.02 15.06
N ALA A 69 10.21 3.67 15.09
CA ALA A 69 10.84 2.86 14.05
C ALA A 69 10.24 1.45 13.94
N PRO A 70 10.15 0.64 15.02
CA PRO A 70 9.49 -0.66 14.95
C PRO A 70 8.00 -0.53 14.60
N LEU A 71 7.31 0.55 14.98
CA LEU A 71 5.90 0.78 14.60
C LEU A 71 5.74 1.03 13.10
N VAL A 72 6.60 1.84 12.51
CA VAL A 72 6.64 2.09 11.06
C VAL A 72 6.97 0.79 10.33
N TYR A 73 8.02 0.08 10.74
CA TYR A 73 8.43 -1.17 10.09
C TYR A 73 7.36 -2.25 10.17
N ALA A 74 6.68 -2.40 11.32
CA ALA A 74 5.57 -3.32 11.47
C ALA A 74 4.38 -2.95 10.57
N THR A 75 4.06 -1.66 10.49
CA THR A 75 2.97 -1.15 9.64
C THR A 75 3.26 -1.40 8.16
N LEU A 76 4.49 -1.11 7.71
CA LEU A 76 4.91 -1.36 6.32
C LEU A 76 4.96 -2.86 6.01
N SER A 77 5.43 -3.69 6.95
CA SER A 77 5.42 -5.14 6.80
C SER A 77 4.00 -5.69 6.64
N GLY A 78 3.07 -5.16 7.44
CA GLY A 78 1.64 -5.43 7.32
C GLY A 78 1.11 -4.97 5.96
N PHE A 79 1.40 -3.74 5.55
CA PHE A 79 0.96 -3.20 4.25
C PHE A 79 1.40 -4.10 3.08
N SER A 80 2.67 -4.49 3.03
CA SER A 80 3.20 -5.40 2.00
C SER A 80 2.49 -6.75 2.01
N THR A 81 2.16 -7.28 3.19
CA THR A 81 1.35 -8.50 3.34
C THR A 81 -0.05 -8.31 2.78
N TRP A 82 -0.71 -7.20 3.09
CA TRP A 82 -2.04 -6.92 2.59
C TRP A 82 -2.08 -6.73 1.07
N CYS A 83 -1.04 -6.16 0.48
CA CYS A 83 -0.86 -6.13 -0.98
C CYS A 83 -0.75 -7.54 -1.59
N LEU A 84 0.04 -8.43 -0.97
CA LEU A 84 0.12 -9.84 -1.37
C LEU A 84 -1.25 -10.54 -1.27
N VAL A 85 -1.97 -10.34 -0.17
CA VAL A 85 -3.32 -10.90 0.06
C VAL A 85 -4.30 -10.41 -0.99
N LEU A 86 -4.30 -9.10 -1.29
CA LEU A 86 -5.13 -8.51 -2.33
C LEU A 86 -4.82 -9.15 -3.68
N LEU A 87 -3.54 -9.28 -4.04
CA LEU A 87 -3.12 -9.85 -5.32
C LEU A 87 -3.52 -11.32 -5.45
N ALA A 88 -3.39 -12.11 -4.38
CA ALA A 88 -3.80 -13.51 -4.38
C ALA A 88 -5.32 -13.66 -4.57
N TYR A 89 -6.13 -12.93 -3.80
CA TYR A 89 -7.58 -12.98 -3.97
C TYR A 89 -8.05 -12.38 -5.30
N TRP A 90 -7.33 -11.39 -5.82
CA TRP A 90 -7.65 -10.82 -7.12
C TRP A 90 -7.37 -11.78 -8.28
N ARG A 91 -6.26 -12.53 -8.20
CA ARG A 91 -5.88 -13.51 -9.24
C ARG A 91 -6.69 -14.81 -9.18
N GLU A 92 -6.83 -15.39 -7.99
CA GLU A 92 -7.35 -16.76 -7.81
C GLU A 92 -8.76 -16.82 -7.22
N GLY A 93 -9.28 -15.69 -6.72
CA GLY A 93 -10.49 -15.68 -5.90
C GLY A 93 -10.27 -16.29 -4.51
N PRO A 94 -11.30 -16.32 -3.65
CA PRO A 94 -11.19 -16.73 -2.25
C PRO A 94 -11.19 -18.26 -2.03
N GLY A 95 -10.55 -19.02 -2.92
CA GLY A 95 -10.47 -20.49 -2.86
C GLY A 95 -9.51 -21.01 -1.78
N ALA A 96 -9.55 -22.33 -1.52
CA ALA A 96 -8.77 -22.96 -0.46
C ALA A 96 -7.24 -22.81 -0.64
N ALA A 97 -6.74 -22.82 -1.88
CA ALA A 97 -5.33 -22.61 -2.21
C ALA A 97 -4.88 -21.18 -1.85
N ALA A 98 -5.60 -20.16 -2.35
CA ALA A 98 -5.35 -18.77 -2.01
C ALA A 98 -5.43 -18.51 -0.50
N GLN A 99 -6.41 -19.10 0.20
CA GLN A 99 -6.52 -18.97 1.66
C GLN A 99 -5.33 -19.57 2.41
N ARG A 100 -4.81 -20.73 1.96
CA ARG A 100 -3.61 -21.34 2.56
C ARG A 100 -2.39 -20.42 2.38
N GLN A 101 -2.23 -19.86 1.18
CA GLN A 101 -1.14 -18.93 0.88
C GLN A 101 -1.24 -17.64 1.70
N VAL A 102 -2.44 -17.07 1.80
CA VAL A 102 -2.72 -15.88 2.63
C VAL A 102 -2.41 -16.14 4.10
N ARG A 103 -2.81 -17.30 4.64
CA ARG A 103 -2.49 -17.69 6.02
C ARG A 103 -0.99 -17.81 6.23
N TRP A 104 -0.28 -18.43 5.28
CA TRP A 104 1.17 -18.55 5.33
C TRP A 104 1.85 -17.18 5.36
N TRP A 105 1.54 -16.28 4.42
CA TRP A 105 2.10 -14.92 4.42
C TRP A 105 1.74 -14.14 5.68
N SER A 106 0.53 -14.32 6.21
CA SER A 106 0.12 -13.69 7.47
C SER A 106 0.96 -14.19 8.65
N TRP A 107 1.26 -15.50 8.71
CA TRP A 107 2.14 -16.07 9.72
C TRP A 107 3.58 -15.57 9.59
N VAL A 108 4.10 -15.49 8.37
CA VAL A 108 5.45 -14.94 8.12
C VAL A 108 5.51 -13.47 8.52
N CYS A 109 4.52 -12.66 8.15
CA CYS A 109 4.43 -11.27 8.58
C CYS A 109 4.34 -11.14 10.10
N ALA A 110 3.55 -11.99 10.77
CA ALA A 110 3.46 -11.97 12.23
C ALA A 110 4.81 -12.31 12.88
N ALA A 111 5.55 -13.28 12.32
CA ALA A 111 6.91 -13.60 12.76
C ALA A 111 7.87 -12.44 12.54
N VAL A 112 7.82 -11.77 11.39
CA VAL A 112 8.63 -10.57 11.07
C VAL A 112 8.34 -9.43 12.04
N VAL A 113 7.06 -9.11 12.29
CA VAL A 113 6.65 -8.05 13.23
C VAL A 113 7.09 -8.40 14.65
N THR A 114 6.96 -9.66 15.06
CA THR A 114 7.45 -10.12 16.37
C THR A 114 8.96 -9.99 16.49
N ALA A 115 9.70 -10.37 15.44
CA ALA A 115 11.15 -10.23 15.39
C ALA A 115 11.59 -8.76 15.46
N ILE A 116 10.90 -7.86 14.74
CA ILE A 116 11.15 -6.40 14.81
C ILE A 116 10.97 -5.91 16.25
N GLY A 117 9.86 -6.25 16.90
CA GLY A 117 9.59 -5.84 18.28
C GLY A 117 10.59 -6.41 19.28
N ALA A 118 10.94 -7.69 19.16
CA ALA A 118 11.91 -8.35 20.03
C ALA A 118 13.32 -7.75 19.85
N CYS A 119 13.75 -7.51 18.61
CA CYS A 119 15.04 -6.90 18.32
C CYS A 119 15.12 -5.47 18.87
N PHE A 120 14.05 -4.67 18.74
CA PHE A 120 14.02 -3.34 19.34
C PHE A 120 14.08 -3.39 20.87
N ALA A 121 13.35 -4.30 21.51
CA ALA A 121 13.33 -4.44 22.96
C ALA A 121 14.68 -4.92 23.55
N LEU A 122 15.46 -5.68 22.77
CA LEU A 122 16.78 -6.18 23.17
C LEU A 122 17.93 -5.23 22.79
N GLY A 123 17.71 -4.34 21.82
CA GLY A 123 18.71 -3.41 21.31
C GLY A 123 18.80 -2.12 22.12
N ASP A 124 19.95 -1.45 22.03
CA ASP A 124 20.19 -0.16 22.69
C ASP A 124 20.24 0.98 21.64
N ALA A 125 19.20 1.80 21.61
CA ALA A 125 19.07 2.91 20.68
C ALA A 125 18.71 4.25 21.37
N PRO A 126 19.60 4.79 22.23
CA PRO A 126 19.27 5.92 23.11
C PRO A 126 19.26 7.28 22.39
N VAL A 127 19.98 7.41 21.27
CA VAL A 127 20.07 8.65 20.49
C VAL A 127 18.92 8.68 19.51
N GLU A 128 18.01 9.63 19.68
CA GLU A 128 16.87 9.80 18.78
C GLU A 128 17.32 10.15 17.35
N ARG A 129 16.89 9.34 16.37
CA ARG A 129 17.12 9.52 14.93
C ARG A 129 15.78 9.53 14.21
N LEU A 130 15.44 10.66 13.58
CA LEU A 130 14.15 10.82 12.90
C LEU A 130 14.16 10.34 11.44
N GLN A 131 15.33 10.26 10.80
CA GLN A 131 15.44 10.05 9.35
C GLN A 131 16.47 8.99 8.94
N ASP A 132 17.57 8.88 9.68
CA ASP A 132 18.74 8.07 9.32
C ASP A 132 19.04 6.97 10.35
N LEU A 133 18.02 6.54 11.09
CA LEU A 133 18.13 5.44 12.06
C LEU A 133 18.79 4.20 11.42
N ASP A 134 18.38 3.87 10.20
CA ASP A 134 18.84 2.70 9.46
C ASP A 134 20.36 2.68 9.27
N THR A 135 20.97 3.83 8.98
CA THR A 135 22.42 3.92 8.73
C THR A 135 23.21 4.23 10.00
N TYR A 136 22.65 5.03 10.91
CA TYR A 136 23.28 5.36 12.19
C TYR A 136 23.43 4.13 13.09
N TYR A 137 22.35 3.34 13.23
CA TYR A 137 22.33 2.12 14.05
C TYR A 137 22.69 0.85 13.28
N ALA A 138 23.26 0.98 12.07
CA ALA A 138 23.59 -0.15 11.21
C ALA A 138 24.48 -1.19 11.90
N SER A 139 25.39 -0.78 12.78
CA SER A 139 26.31 -1.70 13.47
C SER A 139 25.91 -2.05 14.91
N THR A 140 24.76 -1.56 15.37
CA THR A 140 24.31 -1.79 16.75
C THR A 140 23.60 -3.14 16.88
N PRO A 141 24.02 -4.01 17.82
CA PRO A 141 23.39 -5.31 18.03
C PRO A 141 21.88 -5.20 18.28
N TYR A 142 21.13 -6.16 17.76
CA TYR A 142 19.68 -6.25 17.68
C TYR A 142 19.01 -5.16 16.82
N ILE A 143 19.45 -3.90 16.87
CA ILE A 143 18.90 -2.84 16.01
C ILE A 143 19.26 -3.09 14.54
N ARG A 144 20.48 -3.53 14.27
CA ARG A 144 20.89 -4.00 12.95
C ARG A 144 19.98 -5.10 12.43
N GLU A 145 19.74 -6.13 13.24
CA GLU A 145 18.89 -7.26 12.90
C GLU A 145 17.45 -6.82 12.62
N MET A 146 16.91 -5.88 13.42
CA MET A 146 15.61 -5.26 13.19
C MET A 146 15.53 -4.62 11.79
N ILE A 147 16.50 -3.78 11.44
CA ILE A 147 16.59 -3.11 10.13
C ILE A 147 16.69 -4.16 9.01
N THR A 148 17.54 -5.16 9.19
CA THR A 148 17.81 -6.18 8.17
C THR A 148 16.59 -7.08 7.93
N VAL A 149 15.89 -7.50 8.99
CA VAL A 149 14.66 -8.30 8.91
C VAL A 149 13.56 -7.54 8.18
N TYR A 150 13.37 -6.26 8.51
CA TYR A 150 12.43 -5.39 7.82
C TYR A 150 12.76 -5.27 6.32
N LEU A 151 14.00 -4.90 5.99
CA LEU A 151 14.42 -4.71 4.59
C LEU A 151 14.32 -6.00 3.78
N ALA A 152 14.69 -7.14 4.37
CA ALA A 152 14.58 -8.45 3.73
C ALA A 152 13.12 -8.82 3.45
N TRP A 153 12.23 -8.67 4.43
CA TRP A 153 10.80 -8.91 4.24
C TRP A 153 10.22 -8.01 3.14
N HIS A 154 10.54 -6.72 3.20
CA HIS A 154 10.05 -5.73 2.25
C HIS A 154 10.50 -6.05 0.82
N PHE A 155 11.78 -6.36 0.63
CA PHE A 155 12.33 -6.78 -0.67
C PHE A 155 11.67 -8.05 -1.20
N VAL A 156 11.55 -9.10 -0.36
CA VAL A 156 10.95 -10.38 -0.77
C VAL A 156 9.49 -10.19 -1.16
N ALA A 157 8.71 -9.43 -0.38
CA ALA A 157 7.32 -9.15 -0.70
C ALA A 157 7.20 -8.39 -2.04
N ALA A 158 7.99 -7.33 -2.22
CA ALA A 158 8.04 -6.56 -3.46
C ALA A 158 8.40 -7.44 -4.68
N ALA A 159 9.43 -8.28 -4.57
CA ALA A 159 9.85 -9.18 -5.63
C ALA A 159 8.77 -10.21 -5.98
N VAL A 160 8.13 -10.83 -4.97
CA VAL A 160 7.03 -11.78 -5.18
C VAL A 160 5.86 -11.11 -5.89
N MET A 161 5.47 -9.91 -5.47
CA MET A 161 4.39 -9.15 -6.12
C MET A 161 4.75 -8.79 -7.57
N ALA A 162 5.95 -8.25 -7.81
CA ALA A 162 6.43 -7.89 -9.15
C ALA A 162 6.43 -9.09 -10.10
N VAL A 163 6.99 -10.23 -9.69
CA VAL A 163 7.02 -11.46 -10.49
C VAL A 163 5.61 -11.99 -10.75
N THR A 164 4.73 -11.93 -9.74
CA THR A 164 3.34 -12.42 -9.86
C THR A 164 2.54 -11.56 -10.85
N CYS A 165 2.61 -10.24 -10.74
CA CYS A 165 2.00 -9.30 -11.68
C CYS A 165 2.58 -9.45 -13.08
N LEU A 166 3.90 -9.62 -13.22
CA LEU A 166 4.55 -9.77 -14.52
C LEU A 166 4.10 -11.05 -15.22
N ARG A 167 4.10 -12.18 -14.51
CA ARG A 167 3.62 -13.46 -15.05
C ARG A 167 2.16 -13.36 -15.44
N TRP A 168 1.32 -12.82 -14.56
CA TRP A 168 -0.10 -12.63 -14.86
C TRP A 168 -0.36 -11.72 -16.06
N SER A 169 0.41 -10.64 -16.20
CA SER A 169 0.24 -9.68 -17.31
C SER A 169 0.47 -10.29 -18.69
N LYS A 170 1.16 -11.43 -18.78
CA LYS A 170 1.38 -12.18 -20.03
C LYS A 170 0.13 -12.94 -20.48
N ASP A 171 -0.76 -13.28 -19.54
CA ASP A 171 -1.93 -14.13 -19.77
C ASP A 171 -3.23 -13.33 -19.97
N VAL A 172 -3.21 -12.01 -19.79
CA VAL A 172 -4.39 -11.13 -19.86
C VAL A 172 -4.13 -9.94 -20.77
N ASP A 173 -5.18 -9.30 -21.29
CA ASP A 173 -5.12 -8.17 -22.24
C ASP A 173 -5.80 -6.90 -21.70
N GLY A 174 -5.75 -5.81 -22.48
CA GLY A 174 -6.51 -4.58 -22.21
C GLY A 174 -6.11 -3.83 -20.94
N TRP A 175 -7.10 -3.22 -20.27
CA TRP A 175 -6.91 -2.41 -19.06
C TRP A 175 -6.33 -3.20 -17.89
N LEU A 176 -6.65 -4.49 -17.80
CA LEU A 176 -6.07 -5.37 -16.78
C LEU A 176 -4.57 -5.55 -16.99
N ARG A 177 -4.11 -5.83 -18.22
CA ARG A 177 -2.68 -5.90 -18.54
C ARG A 177 -1.96 -4.59 -18.22
N ALA A 178 -2.55 -3.46 -18.57
CA ALA A 178 -1.99 -2.15 -18.26
C ALA A 178 -1.83 -1.95 -16.75
N GLY A 179 -2.88 -2.20 -15.95
CA GLY A 179 -2.83 -2.12 -14.49
C GLY A 179 -1.76 -3.04 -13.88
N LEU A 180 -1.66 -4.28 -14.35
CA LEU A 180 -0.64 -5.22 -13.86
C LEU A 180 0.78 -4.78 -14.21
N ARG A 181 1.03 -4.25 -15.42
CA ARG A 181 2.36 -3.75 -15.79
C ARG A 181 2.74 -2.50 -15.00
N THR A 182 1.77 -1.63 -14.70
CA THR A 182 1.99 -0.50 -13.79
C THR A 182 2.35 -1.00 -12.38
N LEU A 183 1.67 -2.03 -11.87
CA LEU A 183 2.01 -2.66 -10.60
C LEU A 183 3.41 -3.30 -10.60
N VAL A 184 3.84 -3.92 -11.72
CA VAL A 184 5.23 -4.41 -11.85
C VAL A 184 6.22 -3.27 -11.66
N GLY A 185 6.01 -2.13 -12.31
CA GLY A 185 6.85 -0.94 -12.12
C GLY A 185 6.83 -0.44 -10.67
N ALA A 186 5.65 -0.40 -10.05
CA ALA A 186 5.49 0.00 -8.66
C ALA A 186 6.29 -0.88 -7.69
N PHE A 187 6.15 -2.20 -7.81
CA PHE A 187 6.85 -3.16 -6.95
C PHE A 187 8.34 -3.28 -7.29
N ALA A 188 8.75 -2.97 -8.52
CA ALA A 188 10.17 -2.85 -8.86
C ALA A 188 10.82 -1.63 -8.17
N LEU A 189 10.12 -0.50 -8.10
CA LEU A 189 10.58 0.66 -7.33
C LEU A 189 10.62 0.34 -5.82
N ASP A 190 9.65 -0.41 -5.31
CA ASP A 190 9.64 -0.83 -3.90
C ASP A 190 10.80 -1.79 -3.56
N ALA A 191 11.13 -2.70 -4.48
CA ALA A 191 12.33 -3.54 -4.36
C ALA A 191 13.61 -2.70 -4.45
N LEU A 192 13.67 -1.70 -5.35
CA LEU A 192 14.79 -0.78 -5.46
C LEU A 192 14.98 0.03 -4.19
N PHE A 193 13.90 0.50 -3.56
CA PHE A 193 13.95 1.16 -2.24
C PHE A 193 14.65 0.28 -1.20
N ALA A 194 14.25 -1.00 -1.09
CA ALA A 194 14.87 -1.93 -0.15
C ALA A 194 16.34 -2.20 -0.48
N VAL A 195 16.72 -2.27 -1.77
CA VAL A 195 18.10 -2.42 -2.22
C VAL A 195 18.94 -1.19 -1.88
N LEU A 196 18.43 0.02 -2.10
CA LEU A 196 19.13 1.27 -1.78
C LEU A 196 19.43 1.35 -0.28
N LYS A 197 18.42 1.11 0.56
CA LYS A 197 18.58 1.08 2.02
C LYS A 197 19.52 -0.04 2.47
N GLY A 198 19.33 -1.25 1.95
CA GLY A 198 20.18 -2.40 2.27
C GLY A 198 21.63 -2.17 1.86
N THR A 199 21.87 -1.51 0.73
CA THR A 199 23.22 -1.15 0.27
C THR A 199 23.86 -0.11 1.18
N ALA A 200 23.12 0.93 1.59
CA ALA A 200 23.62 1.93 2.54
C ALA A 200 24.01 1.29 3.89
N VAL A 201 23.16 0.41 4.42
CA VAL A 201 23.41 -0.37 5.65
C VAL A 201 24.62 -1.29 5.48
N GLY A 202 24.69 -2.06 4.39
CA GLY A 202 25.83 -2.94 4.11
C GLY A 202 27.15 -2.19 3.93
N THR A 203 27.10 -0.99 3.36
CA THR A 203 28.28 -0.12 3.22
C THR A 203 28.78 0.36 4.58
N ARG A 204 27.88 0.66 5.51
CA ARG A 204 28.25 0.99 6.90
C ARG A 204 28.97 -0.16 7.60
N TRP A 205 28.57 -1.41 7.35
CA TRP A 205 29.30 -2.58 7.87
C TRP A 205 30.70 -2.73 7.29
N ALA A 206 30.92 -2.28 6.06
CA ALA A 206 32.24 -2.24 5.42
C ALA A 206 33.07 -1.01 5.80
N GLY A 207 32.59 -0.15 6.71
CA GLY A 207 33.26 1.09 7.12
C GLY A 207 33.13 2.26 6.14
N GLY A 208 32.30 2.14 5.10
CA GLY A 208 32.01 3.20 4.13
C GLY A 208 30.82 4.07 4.52
N ASN A 209 30.47 5.03 3.65
CA ASN A 209 29.33 5.94 3.84
C ASN A 209 28.55 6.15 2.52
N LEU A 210 27.31 5.68 2.50
CA LEU A 210 26.34 5.91 1.42
C LEU A 210 24.99 6.38 1.97
N ASP A 211 25.01 7.14 3.08
CA ASP A 211 23.79 7.51 3.79
C ASP A 211 22.82 8.32 2.93
N GLY A 212 23.31 9.15 2.01
CA GLY A 212 22.46 9.88 1.07
C GLY A 212 21.59 8.98 0.19
N TRP A 213 22.00 7.73 -0.07
CA TRP A 213 21.17 6.78 -0.81
C TRP A 213 19.94 6.36 0.01
N SER A 214 20.10 6.23 1.33
CA SER A 214 19.02 5.90 2.27
C SER A 214 18.16 7.12 2.60
N THR A 215 18.78 8.28 2.82
CA THR A 215 18.11 9.47 3.37
C THR A 215 17.49 10.35 2.28
N ASP A 216 18.12 10.45 1.10
CA ASP A 216 17.69 11.39 0.06
C ASP A 216 17.01 10.67 -1.11
N LEU A 217 17.59 9.56 -1.58
CA LEU A 217 17.09 8.87 -2.78
C LEU A 217 15.94 7.90 -2.47
N ALA A 218 16.09 7.07 -1.43
CA ALA A 218 15.11 6.05 -1.11
C ALA A 218 13.70 6.61 -0.86
N PRO A 219 13.48 7.73 -0.14
CA PRO A 219 12.14 8.28 0.07
C PRO A 219 11.46 8.69 -1.24
N GLY A 220 12.20 9.26 -2.19
CA GLY A 220 11.68 9.62 -3.51
C GLY A 220 11.24 8.40 -4.32
N VAL A 221 12.04 7.32 -4.29
CA VAL A 221 11.72 6.04 -4.94
C VAL A 221 10.46 5.42 -4.32
N ALA A 222 10.35 5.43 -2.99
CA ALA A 222 9.17 4.94 -2.28
C ALA A 222 7.91 5.75 -2.64
N GLY A 223 8.01 7.08 -2.70
CA GLY A 223 6.91 7.96 -3.12
C GLY A 223 6.42 7.66 -4.54
N ALA A 224 7.34 7.50 -5.48
CA ALA A 224 7.00 7.11 -6.86
C ALA A 224 6.36 5.71 -6.93
N GLY A 225 6.89 4.74 -6.17
CA GLY A 225 6.31 3.40 -6.06
C GLY A 225 4.88 3.41 -5.50
N ALA A 226 4.62 4.22 -4.48
CA ALA A 226 3.28 4.38 -3.90
C ALA A 226 2.27 4.96 -4.91
N LEU A 227 2.67 5.97 -5.68
CA LEU A 227 1.83 6.56 -6.74
C LEU A 227 1.51 5.54 -7.84
N LEU A 228 2.51 4.81 -8.32
CA LEU A 228 2.30 3.76 -9.32
C LEU A 228 1.43 2.62 -8.76
N THR A 229 1.56 2.29 -7.48
CA THR A 229 0.70 1.28 -6.83
C THR A 229 -0.76 1.72 -6.87
N ALA A 230 -1.05 2.97 -6.51
CA ALA A 230 -2.40 3.52 -6.56
C ALA A 230 -2.97 3.50 -7.99
N ILE A 231 -2.19 3.97 -8.97
CA ILE A 231 -2.60 3.96 -10.39
C ILE A 231 -2.84 2.53 -10.88
N GLY A 232 -1.94 1.60 -10.58
CA GLY A 232 -2.01 0.20 -11.01
C GLY A 232 -3.26 -0.52 -10.53
N PHE A 233 -3.72 -0.23 -9.30
CA PHE A 233 -4.98 -0.78 -8.78
C PHE A 233 -6.24 -0.09 -9.34
N LEU A 234 -6.14 1.16 -9.80
CA LEU A 234 -7.28 1.90 -10.36
C LEU A 234 -7.49 1.64 -11.86
N LEU A 235 -6.42 1.40 -12.62
CA LEU A 235 -6.48 1.20 -14.08
C LEU A 235 -7.50 0.13 -14.54
N PRO A 236 -7.58 -1.06 -13.91
CA PRO A 236 -8.58 -2.07 -14.31
C PRO A 236 -10.03 -1.61 -14.12
N GLN A 237 -10.29 -0.57 -13.32
CA GLN A 237 -11.64 -0.01 -13.15
C GLN A 237 -12.03 0.92 -14.31
N GLY A 238 -11.08 1.39 -15.11
CA GLY A 238 -11.34 2.26 -16.26
C GLY A 238 -12.25 1.62 -17.30
N GLU A 239 -12.13 0.30 -17.52
CA GLU A 239 -13.02 -0.45 -18.41
C GLU A 239 -14.48 -0.40 -17.94
N ARG A 240 -14.72 -0.48 -16.63
CA ARG A 240 -16.08 -0.39 -16.04
C ARG A 240 -16.66 1.01 -16.17
N ILE A 241 -15.83 2.05 -16.05
CA ILE A 241 -16.25 3.44 -16.21
C ILE A 241 -16.61 3.72 -17.67
N LEU A 242 -15.76 3.33 -18.61
CA LEU A 242 -16.00 3.51 -20.05
C LEU A 242 -17.25 2.76 -20.52
N THR A 243 -17.43 1.50 -20.09
CA THR A 243 -18.65 0.73 -20.41
C THR A 243 -19.90 1.34 -19.80
N SER A 244 -19.84 1.86 -18.57
CA SER A 244 -20.98 2.56 -17.95
C SER A 244 -21.33 3.89 -18.63
N ALA A 245 -20.33 4.63 -19.11
CA ALA A 245 -20.52 5.88 -19.86
C ALA A 245 -21.18 5.62 -21.22
N HIS A 246 -20.71 4.61 -21.96
CA HIS A 246 -21.30 4.22 -23.24
C HIS A 246 -22.75 3.72 -23.09
N GLN A 247 -23.08 3.00 -22.00
CA GLN A 247 -24.45 2.59 -21.71
C GLN A 247 -25.36 3.76 -21.31
N GLY A 248 -24.82 4.76 -20.61
CA GLY A 248 -25.53 6.00 -20.27
C GLY A 248 -25.89 6.83 -21.51
N GLU A 249 -24.95 6.99 -22.45
CA GLU A 249 -25.17 7.69 -23.71
C GLU A 249 -26.13 6.94 -24.65
N ALA A 250 -26.04 5.61 -24.71
CA ALA A 250 -26.98 4.77 -25.45
C ALA A 250 -28.41 4.77 -24.83
N GLY A 251 -28.51 4.97 -23.51
CA GLY A 251 -29.78 5.13 -22.81
C GLY A 251 -30.44 6.48 -23.09
N LEU A 252 -29.65 7.57 -23.09
CA LEU A 252 -30.12 8.93 -23.38
C LEU A 252 -30.55 9.10 -24.84
N SER A 253 -29.86 8.46 -25.79
CA SER A 253 -30.23 8.48 -27.22
C SER A 253 -31.46 7.62 -27.57
N ARG A 254 -31.92 6.75 -26.66
CA ARG A 254 -33.16 5.95 -26.80
C ARG A 254 -34.40 6.59 -26.18
N VAL A 255 -34.26 7.70 -25.45
CA VAL A 255 -35.41 8.49 -25.00
C VAL A 255 -36.00 9.20 -26.22
N ARG A 256 -36.93 8.54 -26.90
CA ARG A 256 -37.76 9.18 -27.93
C ARG A 256 -38.45 10.40 -27.31
N PRO A 257 -38.55 11.54 -28.02
CA PRO A 257 -39.37 12.64 -27.56
C PRO A 257 -40.79 12.13 -27.33
N VAL A 258 -41.32 12.41 -26.13
CA VAL A 258 -42.71 12.09 -25.77
C VAL A 258 -43.59 12.67 -26.88
N PRO A 259 -44.39 11.86 -27.60
CA PRO A 259 -45.25 12.39 -28.64
C PRO A 259 -46.23 13.37 -27.98
N ALA A 260 -46.25 14.61 -28.47
CA ALA A 260 -47.15 15.64 -28.01
C ALA A 260 -48.59 15.10 -28.03
N MET A 261 -49.22 15.12 -26.86
CA MET A 261 -50.62 14.72 -26.69
C MET A 261 -51.47 15.59 -27.63
N LYS A 262 -52.05 14.99 -28.67
CA LYS A 262 -53.06 15.67 -29.48
C LYS A 262 -54.28 15.94 -28.58
N PRO A 263 -54.80 17.16 -28.51
CA PRO A 263 -56.03 17.43 -27.77
C PRO A 263 -57.18 16.70 -28.46
N SER A 264 -57.73 15.68 -27.80
CA SER A 264 -58.95 15.01 -28.23
C SER A 264 -60.12 15.98 -28.10
N ARG A 265 -60.78 16.22 -29.23
CA ARG A 265 -62.14 16.80 -29.27
C ARG A 265 -63.12 15.86 -28.56
N VAL A 266 -64.25 16.46 -28.19
CA VAL A 266 -65.50 15.86 -27.67
C VAL A 266 -65.59 15.82 -26.15
N TRP A 267 -66.38 16.73 -25.56
CA TRP A 267 -67.69 16.40 -24.98
C TRP A 267 -68.60 17.63 -25.03
N GLY A 268 -69.79 17.44 -25.61
CA GLY A 268 -70.93 18.33 -25.48
C GLY A 268 -72.07 17.59 -24.78
N ARG A 269 -73.04 18.38 -24.27
CA ARG A 269 -74.19 18.05 -23.39
C ARG A 269 -73.74 17.79 -21.95
N TYR A 270 -74.16 18.58 -20.96
CA TYR A 270 -75.46 19.23 -20.73
C TYR A 270 -75.30 20.71 -20.33
#